data_AF-A0A7J4PEG8-F1
#
_entry.id   AF-A0A7J4PEG8-F1
#
_cell.length_a   1.000
_cell.length_b   1.000
_cell.length_c   1.000
_cell.angle_alpha   90.00
_cell.angle_beta   90.00
_cell.angle_gamma   90.00
#
_symmetry.space_group_name_H-M   'P 1'
#
loop_
_entity.id
_entity.type
_entity.pdbx_description
1 polymer ?
#
loop_
_entity_poly.entity_id
_entity_poly.type
_entity_poly.pdbx_seq_one_letter_code
_entity_poly.pdbx_strand_id
1 'polypeptide(L)'
;YETIGGGAGALPYKDGESGIQVHMTNTKNTPVEVIESAYPLRVEKYSIRKGSGGSGKYKGGEGIIRAIRVLEDCTLSIQSERRKLAPKGVKGGRDGLPGKNYLLRKGKSIPLPSKISMEVKGGDVIVIETPGGGGWGKLRE
;
A
#
# COMPACT_ATOMS: atom_id res chain seq x y z
N TYR A 1 1.88 -0.49 -16.32
CA TYR A 1 1.82 0.15 -14.98
C TYR A 1 0.85 -0.66 -14.13
N GLU A 2 1.05 -0.70 -12.80
CA GLU A 2 0.14 -1.40 -11.87
C GLU A 2 -0.54 -0.37 -10.96
N THR A 3 -1.79 -0.64 -10.57
CA THR A 3 -2.46 0.09 -9.48
C THR A 3 -2.61 -0.83 -8.28
N ILE A 4 -2.36 -0.31 -7.08
CA ILE A 4 -2.35 -1.11 -5.85
C ILE A 4 -3.42 -0.56 -4.91
N GLY A 5 -4.32 -1.43 -4.46
CA GLY A 5 -5.36 -1.10 -3.48
C GLY A 5 -4.80 -0.73 -2.11
N GLY A 6 -5.68 -0.25 -1.23
CA GLY A 6 -5.36 0.12 0.15
C GLY A 6 -6.53 -0.11 1.09
N GLY A 7 -6.46 0.49 2.27
CA GLY A 7 -7.54 0.42 3.25
C GLY A 7 -8.60 1.49 3.01
N ALA A 8 -9.87 1.10 2.97
CA ALA A 8 -10.99 2.04 2.97
C ALA A 8 -11.22 2.61 4.38
N GLY A 9 -11.66 3.86 4.47
CA GLY A 9 -12.09 4.43 5.75
C GLY A 9 -13.30 3.68 6.32
N ALA A 10 -13.38 3.60 7.65
CA ALA A 10 -14.55 3.06 8.33
C ALA A 10 -15.80 3.90 8.07
N LEU A 11 -16.96 3.25 8.02
CA LEU A 11 -18.25 3.93 7.93
C LEU A 11 -18.86 4.13 9.33
N PRO A 12 -19.89 4.97 9.46
CA PRO A 12 -20.59 5.15 10.73
C PRO A 12 -21.28 3.91 11.31
N TYR A 13 -21.32 2.81 10.55
CA TYR A 13 -22.06 1.58 10.85
C TYR A 13 -21.30 0.30 10.49
N LYS A 14 -20.08 0.37 9.92
CA LYS A 14 -19.29 -0.81 9.57
C LYS A 14 -17.79 -0.48 9.46
N ASP A 15 -16.97 -1.52 9.63
CA ASP A 15 -15.53 -1.45 9.36
C ASP A 15 -15.25 -1.13 7.88
N GLY A 16 -14.08 -0.54 7.63
CA GLY A 16 -13.59 -0.27 6.29
C GLY A 16 -13.04 -1.53 5.62
N GLU A 17 -13.28 -1.65 4.32
CA GLU A 17 -12.78 -2.78 3.54
C GLU A 17 -11.25 -2.73 3.36
N SER A 18 -10.61 -3.89 3.44
CA SER A 18 -9.16 -4.03 3.37
C SER A 18 -8.69 -4.38 1.96
N GLY A 19 -7.58 -3.79 1.51
CA GLY A 19 -6.93 -4.15 0.25
C GLY A 19 -7.76 -3.90 -1.01
N ILE A 20 -8.68 -2.93 -0.97
CA ILE A 20 -9.54 -2.60 -2.11
C ILE A 20 -9.06 -1.34 -2.84
N GLN A 21 -9.52 -1.15 -4.07
CA GLN A 21 -9.36 0.14 -4.75
C GLN A 21 -10.37 1.14 -4.20
N VAL A 22 -9.88 2.15 -3.49
CA VAL A 22 -10.70 3.19 -2.87
C VAL A 22 -10.70 4.43 -3.77
N HIS A 23 -11.88 4.92 -4.14
CA HIS A 23 -12.09 6.07 -5.06
C HIS A 23 -11.62 5.90 -6.51
N MET A 24 -10.91 4.82 -6.83
CA MET A 24 -10.55 4.41 -8.19
C MET A 24 -11.30 3.10 -8.49
N THR A 25 -12.62 3.21 -8.59
CA THR A 25 -13.50 2.04 -8.75
C THR A 25 -13.35 1.43 -10.14
N ASN A 26 -13.40 0.09 -10.23
CA ASN A 26 -13.32 -0.73 -11.46
C ASN A 26 -11.92 -1.11 -11.99
N THR A 27 -10.84 -0.94 -11.22
CA THR A 27 -9.52 -1.49 -11.57
C THR A 27 -9.31 -2.85 -10.90
N LYS A 28 -9.08 -3.90 -11.70
CA LYS A 28 -8.69 -5.22 -11.17
C LYS A 28 -7.24 -5.19 -10.70
N ASN A 29 -6.91 -6.02 -9.71
CA ASN A 29 -5.52 -6.30 -9.40
C ASN A 29 -4.87 -7.00 -10.59
N THR A 30 -3.61 -6.70 -10.87
CA THR A 30 -2.85 -7.45 -11.88
C THR A 30 -2.42 -8.78 -11.25
N PRO A 31 -2.83 -9.93 -11.83
CA PRO A 31 -2.45 -11.24 -11.31
C PRO A 31 -0.93 -11.41 -11.27
N VAL A 32 -0.43 -12.16 -10.29
CA VAL A 32 1.02 -12.37 -10.12
C VAL A 32 1.58 -13.09 -11.33
N GLU A 33 0.88 -14.11 -11.80
CA GLU A 33 1.24 -14.93 -12.96
C GLU A 33 1.38 -14.08 -14.23
N VAL A 34 0.51 -13.08 -14.40
CA VAL A 34 0.56 -12.16 -15.55
C VAL A 34 1.76 -11.23 -15.45
N ILE A 35 2.09 -10.72 -14.26
CA ILE A 35 3.26 -9.85 -14.07
C ILE A 35 4.55 -10.61 -14.36
N GLU A 36 4.70 -11.81 -13.79
CA GLU A 36 5.93 -12.59 -13.88
C GLU A 36 6.14 -13.23 -15.26
N SER A 37 5.06 -13.51 -16.01
CA SER A 37 5.19 -14.00 -17.38
C SER A 37 5.41 -12.90 -18.41
N ALA A 38 4.90 -11.69 -18.17
CA ALA A 38 4.99 -10.59 -19.14
C ALA A 38 6.21 -9.68 -18.95
N TYR A 39 6.82 -9.67 -17.76
CA TYR A 39 7.91 -8.74 -17.42
C TYR A 39 9.03 -9.44 -16.65
N PRO A 40 10.27 -8.92 -16.72
CA PRO A 40 11.41 -9.41 -15.91
C PRO A 40 11.27 -8.97 -14.45
N LEU A 41 10.17 -9.38 -13.81
CA LEU A 41 9.77 -9.03 -12.46
C LEU A 41 9.39 -10.31 -11.70
N ARG A 42 9.58 -10.31 -10.38
CA ARG A 42 9.11 -11.37 -9.49
C ARG A 42 8.40 -10.77 -8.29
N VAL A 43 7.21 -11.28 -7.97
CA VAL A 43 6.44 -10.84 -6.80
C VAL A 43 6.93 -11.63 -5.58
N GLU A 44 7.71 -10.96 -4.74
CA GLU A 44 8.25 -11.52 -3.49
C GLU A 44 7.19 -11.54 -2.38
N LYS A 45 6.26 -10.57 -2.41
CA LYS A 45 5.20 -10.47 -1.41
C LYS A 45 3.98 -9.77 -1.95
N TYR A 46 2.81 -10.36 -1.67
CA TYR A 46 1.53 -9.71 -1.81
C TYR A 46 0.63 -10.09 -0.65
N SER A 47 0.45 -9.19 0.30
CA SER A 47 -0.30 -9.50 1.53
C SER A 47 -1.02 -8.29 2.09
N ILE A 48 -2.01 -8.52 2.95
CA ILE A 48 -2.59 -7.46 3.79
C ILE A 48 -1.53 -6.91 4.75
N ARG A 49 -1.51 -5.58 4.90
CA ARG A 49 -0.65 -4.85 5.82
C ARG A 49 -1.34 -4.71 7.18
N LYS A 50 -1.38 -5.80 7.95
CA LYS A 50 -2.07 -5.83 9.26
C LYS A 50 -1.62 -4.70 10.20
N GLY A 51 -2.57 -4.09 10.91
CA GLY A 51 -2.32 -3.01 11.87
C GLY A 51 -2.13 -1.62 11.23
N SER A 52 -2.38 -1.50 9.93
CA SER A 52 -2.39 -0.22 9.21
C SER A 52 -3.71 0.53 9.29
N GLY A 53 -4.83 -0.16 9.52
CA GLY A 53 -6.14 0.44 9.72
C GLY A 53 -6.24 1.21 11.04
N GLY A 54 -6.86 2.39 10.99
CA GLY A 54 -7.10 3.22 12.16
C GLY A 54 -8.15 2.59 13.08
N SER A 55 -7.87 2.54 14.38
CA SER A 55 -8.81 2.00 15.38
C SER A 55 -9.99 2.95 15.65
N GLY A 56 -11.17 2.41 15.94
CA GLY A 56 -12.33 3.16 16.38
C GLY A 56 -13.44 2.21 16.82
N LYS A 57 -14.66 2.73 17.05
CA LYS A 57 -15.86 1.88 17.15
C LYS A 57 -15.98 0.96 15.93
N TYR A 58 -15.67 1.51 14.75
CA TYR A 58 -15.42 0.75 13.53
C TYR A 58 -14.00 1.01 13.04
N LYS A 59 -13.30 -0.04 12.65
CA LYS A 59 -11.91 0.00 12.22
C LYS A 59 -11.81 0.42 10.77
N GLY A 60 -10.80 1.23 10.44
CA GLY A 60 -10.43 1.45 9.05
C GLY A 60 -9.85 0.17 8.45
N GLY A 61 -10.02 0.01 7.14
CA GLY A 61 -9.49 -1.14 6.41
C GLY A 61 -7.97 -1.16 6.38
N GLU A 62 -7.42 -2.35 6.20
CA GLU A 62 -5.98 -2.55 6.10
C GLU A 62 -5.47 -2.26 4.69
N GLY A 63 -4.24 -1.73 4.61
CA GLY A 63 -3.51 -1.58 3.36
C GLY A 63 -2.92 -2.91 2.86
N ILE A 64 -2.01 -2.80 1.91
CA ILE A 64 -1.36 -3.90 1.20
C ILE A 64 0.15 -3.72 1.30
N ILE A 65 0.87 -4.83 1.40
CA ILE A 65 2.30 -4.93 1.16
C ILE A 65 2.49 -5.58 -0.21
N ARG A 66 3.13 -4.86 -1.14
CA ARG A 66 3.51 -5.35 -2.47
C ARG A 66 5.03 -5.24 -2.58
N ALA A 67 5.74 -6.37 -2.69
CA ALA A 67 7.18 -6.40 -2.90
C ALA A 67 7.49 -7.05 -4.26
N ILE A 68 8.22 -6.33 -5.10
CA ILE A 68 8.53 -6.74 -6.47
C ILE A 68 10.04 -6.69 -6.65
N ARG A 69 10.66 -7.83 -6.94
CA ARG A 69 12.04 -7.92 -7.37
C ARG A 69 12.12 -7.63 -8.86
N VAL A 70 13.06 -6.76 -9.24
CA VAL A 70 13.40 -6.55 -10.65
C VAL A 70 14.49 -7.53 -11.04
N LEU A 71 14.35 -8.22 -12.16
CA LEU A 71 15.30 -9.24 -12.61
C LEU A 71 16.35 -8.66 -13.58
N GLU A 72 16.06 -7.52 -14.20
CA GLU A 72 16.94 -6.81 -15.13
C GLU A 72 16.99 -5.31 -14.79
N ASP A 73 17.95 -4.59 -15.36
CA ASP A 73 18.03 -3.14 -15.18
C ASP A 73 16.82 -2.44 -15.82
N CYS A 74 16.15 -1.55 -15.08
CA CYS A 74 15.00 -0.81 -15.61
C CYS A 74 14.80 0.54 -14.93
N THR A 75 13.85 1.33 -15.45
CA THR A 75 13.38 2.57 -14.81
C THR A 75 12.14 2.29 -13.99
N LEU A 76 12.22 2.58 -12.70
CA LEU A 76 11.09 2.56 -11.77
C LEU A 76 10.44 3.94 -11.74
N SER A 77 9.11 3.99 -11.87
CA SER A 77 8.32 5.17 -11.55
C SER A 77 7.26 4.85 -10.51
N ILE A 78 7.21 5.64 -9.43
CA ILE A 78 6.20 5.55 -8.38
C ILE A 78 5.36 6.81 -8.41
N GLN A 79 4.04 6.64 -8.37
CA GLN A 79 3.08 7.72 -8.12
C GLN A 79 2.14 7.28 -7.00
N SER A 80 2.37 7.81 -5.80
CA SER A 80 1.61 7.44 -4.61
C SER A 80 1.24 8.65 -3.76
N GLU A 81 0.18 8.51 -2.98
CA GLU A 81 -0.34 9.54 -2.08
C GLU A 81 -0.40 9.01 -0.64
N ARG A 82 -0.79 9.88 0.31
CA ARG A 82 -0.95 9.52 1.74
C ARG A 82 0.31 8.93 2.38
N ARG A 83 1.48 9.50 2.03
CA ARG A 83 2.80 9.14 2.59
C ARG A 83 3.25 10.06 3.72
N LYS A 84 2.95 11.36 3.61
CA LYS A 84 3.19 12.36 4.65
C LYS A 84 1.97 12.57 5.56
N LEU A 85 0.79 12.64 4.97
CA LEU A 85 -0.47 12.84 5.67
C LEU A 85 -1.26 11.54 5.70
N ALA A 86 -1.47 11.02 6.90
CA ALA A 86 -2.27 9.83 7.17
C ALA A 86 -3.75 10.01 6.80
N PRO A 87 -4.45 8.94 6.37
CA PRO A 87 -5.90 8.94 6.27
C PRO A 87 -6.55 9.18 7.65
N LYS A 88 -7.38 10.21 7.73
CA LYS A 88 -7.90 10.72 9.00
C LYS A 88 -8.98 9.83 9.59
N GLY A 89 -8.86 9.58 10.89
CA GLY A 89 -9.97 9.06 11.70
C GLY A 89 -11.01 10.14 11.93
N VAL A 90 -12.23 9.72 12.25
CA VAL A 90 -13.40 10.60 12.32
C VAL A 90 -14.29 10.26 13.52
N LYS A 91 -14.94 11.29 14.09
CA LYS A 91 -15.76 11.19 15.32
C LYS A 91 -15.05 10.50 16.49
N GLY A 92 -13.75 10.72 16.64
CA GLY A 92 -12.92 10.13 17.70
C GLY A 92 -12.25 8.81 17.35
N GLY A 93 -12.39 8.33 16.10
CA GLY A 93 -11.54 7.26 15.58
C GLY A 93 -10.11 7.74 15.34
N ARG A 94 -9.14 6.82 15.40
CA ARG A 94 -7.72 7.09 15.13
C ARG A 94 -7.44 7.08 13.63
N ASP A 95 -6.41 7.83 13.25
CA ASP A 95 -5.88 7.84 11.89
C ASP A 95 -5.37 6.45 11.48
N GLY A 96 -5.49 6.14 10.19
CA GLY A 96 -4.79 5.00 9.61
C GLY A 96 -3.30 5.28 9.49
N LEU A 97 -2.48 4.25 9.33
CA LEU A 97 -1.05 4.44 9.07
C LEU A 97 -0.81 5.01 7.67
N PRO A 98 0.12 5.96 7.50
CA PRO A 98 0.56 6.39 6.19
C PRO A 98 1.22 5.24 5.44
N GLY A 99 1.16 5.28 4.11
CA GLY A 99 1.89 4.34 3.27
C GLY A 99 3.40 4.61 3.34
N LYS A 100 4.19 3.64 2.88
CA LYS A 100 5.65 3.73 2.78
C LYS A 100 6.13 3.13 1.46
N ASN A 101 7.17 3.71 0.90
CA ASN A 101 7.87 3.15 -0.25
C ASN A 101 9.34 3.01 0.14
N TYR A 102 9.96 1.88 -0.19
CA TYR A 102 11.39 1.69 0.01
C TYR A 102 11.95 0.68 -0.99
N LEU A 103 13.24 0.83 -1.28
CA LEU A 103 14.03 -0.08 -2.09
C LEU A 103 14.90 -0.94 -1.18
N LEU A 104 14.86 -2.25 -1.35
CA LEU A 104 15.85 -3.16 -0.77
C LEU A 104 16.94 -3.39 -1.80
N ARG A 105 18.15 -2.89 -1.53
CA ARG A 105 19.33 -3.04 -2.39
C ARG A 105 20.48 -3.61 -1.57
N LYS A 106 20.97 -4.79 -1.96
CA LYS A 106 22.08 -5.49 -1.28
C LYS A 106 21.87 -5.59 0.25
N GLY A 107 20.66 -5.94 0.67
CA GLY A 107 20.27 -6.09 2.07
C GLY A 107 20.00 -4.77 2.83
N LYS A 108 20.18 -3.60 2.21
CA LYS A 108 19.88 -2.30 2.83
C LYS A 108 18.53 -1.79 2.39
N SER A 109 17.75 -1.25 3.34
CA SER A 109 16.49 -0.56 3.06
C SER A 109 16.74 0.93 2.83
N ILE A 110 16.32 1.43 1.67
CA ILE A 110 16.47 2.81 1.24
C ILE A 110 15.07 3.41 1.10
N PRO A 111 14.67 4.37 1.96
CA PRO A 111 13.37 5.03 1.84
C PRO A 111 13.23 5.76 0.51
N LEU A 112 12.05 5.66 -0.12
CA LEU A 112 11.72 6.37 -1.34
C LEU A 112 10.60 7.39 -1.07
N PRO A 113 10.59 8.54 -1.77
CA PRO A 113 9.52 9.52 -1.64
C PRO A 113 8.21 9.00 -2.26
N SER A 114 7.13 9.78 -2.13
CA SER A 114 5.82 9.40 -2.63
C SER A 114 5.74 9.37 -4.17
N LYS A 115 6.53 10.21 -4.83
CA LYS A 115 6.63 10.31 -6.29
C LYS A 115 8.10 10.36 -6.67
N ILE A 116 8.52 9.46 -7.55
CA ILE A 116 9.91 9.38 -8.02
C ILE A 116 9.97 8.64 -9.36
N SER A 117 10.94 9.00 -10.19
CA SER A 117 11.44 8.17 -11.28
C SER A 117 12.93 7.95 -11.08
N MET A 118 13.40 6.71 -11.13
CA MET A 118 14.81 6.37 -10.91
C MET A 118 15.20 5.07 -11.61
N GLU A 119 16.48 4.89 -11.88
CA GLU A 119 17.02 3.60 -12.31
C GLU A 119 17.13 2.62 -11.14
N VAL A 120 16.73 1.39 -11.40
CA VAL A 120 16.89 0.24 -10.52
C VAL A 120 17.67 -0.85 -11.24
N LYS A 121 18.40 -1.65 -10.47
CA LYS A 121 19.29 -2.68 -10.99
C LYS A 121 18.67 -4.06 -10.78
N GLY A 122 19.05 -5.01 -11.64
CA GLY A 122 18.71 -6.41 -11.46
C GLY A 122 19.04 -6.87 -10.03
N GLY A 123 18.06 -7.52 -9.39
CA GLY A 123 18.12 -7.99 -8.01
C GLY A 123 17.54 -7.05 -6.95
N ASP A 124 17.32 -5.76 -7.26
CA ASP A 124 16.66 -4.83 -6.34
C ASP A 124 15.20 -5.23 -6.07
N VAL A 125 14.70 -4.94 -4.86
CA VAL A 125 13.29 -5.19 -4.51
C VAL A 125 12.60 -3.88 -4.13
N ILE A 126 11.57 -3.52 -4.87
CA ILE A 126 10.71 -2.37 -4.58
C ILE A 126 9.62 -2.85 -3.65
N VAL A 127 9.49 -2.20 -2.49
CA VAL A 127 8.42 -2.48 -1.54
C VAL A 127 7.51 -1.28 -1.41
N ILE A 128 6.23 -1.51 -1.69
CA ILE A 128 5.14 -0.55 -1.53
C ILE A 128 4.23 -1.05 -0.41
N GLU A 129 4.19 -0.29 0.66
CA GLU A 129 3.20 -0.40 1.72
C GLU A 129 2.12 0.65 1.48
N THR A 130 0.91 0.23 1.09
CA THR A 130 -0.21 1.15 0.88
C THR A 130 -0.81 1.60 2.22
N PRO A 131 -1.44 2.78 2.28
CA PRO A 131 -1.98 3.30 3.53
C PRO A 131 -3.19 2.45 3.97
N GLY A 132 -3.45 2.43 5.28
CA GLY A 132 -4.71 1.92 5.81
C GLY A 132 -5.81 3.01 5.80
N GLY A 133 -7.03 2.63 6.14
CA GLY A 133 -8.15 3.57 6.30
C GLY A 133 -8.20 4.20 7.69
N GLY A 134 -8.84 5.37 7.81
CA GLY A 134 -9.13 5.97 9.11
C GLY A 134 -10.28 5.25 9.83
N GLY A 135 -10.22 5.17 11.17
CA GLY A 135 -11.28 4.58 11.99
C GLY A 135 -12.46 5.54 12.23
N TRP A 136 -13.60 4.98 12.63
CA TRP A 136 -14.81 5.74 12.97
C TRP A 136 -15.21 5.56 14.43
N GLY A 137 -15.47 6.67 15.12
CA GLY A 137 -15.99 6.66 16.49
C GLY A 137 -14.92 6.34 17.54
N LYS A 138 -15.16 6.75 18.79
CA LYS A 138 -14.31 6.37 19.92
C LYS A 138 -14.33 4.85 20.11
N LEU A 139 -13.16 4.27 20.37
CA LEU A 139 -13.03 2.90 20.85
C LEU A 139 -13.70 2.85 22.23
N ARG A 140 -14.61 1.89 22.46
CA ARG A 140 -15.12 1.63 23.82
C ARG A 140 -14.01 0.92 24.59
N GLU A 141 -13.72 1.40 25.79
CA GLU A 141 -12.83 0.74 26.76
C GLU A 141 -13.38 -0.62 27.18
#